data_AF-A0A3D8I2P0-F1
#
_entry.id   AF-A0A3D8I2P0-F1
#
_cell.length_a   1.000
_cell.length_b   1.000
_cell.length_c   1.000
_cell.angle_alpha   90.00
_cell.angle_beta   90.00
_cell.angle_gamma   90.00
#
_symmetry.space_group_name_H-M   'P 1'
#
loop_
_entity.id
_entity.type
_entity.pdbx_description
1 polymer ?
#
loop_
_entity_poly.entity_id
_entity_poly.type
_entity_poly.pdbx_seq_one_letter_code
_entity_poly.pdbx_strand_id
1 'polypeptide(L)'
;MKMSYSILSIIGILVAVVLFSGCGSFGFIPYELQPSYWKFKEICELDITLHSKKRTEKALRLFGVNLNDLQNNLKLENNHYIARIRYDTKRIKAQLNIKMDLEKNIIEINESGSIWYDWRPIMLGNEANMDFRVMWDNYITCGNVYIREMPECFKDNKFICNFKEAK
;
A
#
# COMPACT_ATOMS: atom_id res chain seq x y z
N MET A 1 2.43 -53.70 30.15
CA MET A 1 2.78 -52.29 29.92
C MET A 1 1.84 -51.68 28.89
N LYS A 2 0.82 -50.94 29.33
CA LYS A 2 -0.08 -50.15 28.46
C LYS A 2 0.50 -48.75 28.36
N MET A 3 1.46 -48.56 27.46
CA MET A 3 2.12 -47.26 27.26
C MET A 3 2.34 -47.06 25.75
N SER A 4 1.24 -46.95 25.00
CA SER A 4 1.30 -46.76 23.54
C SER A 4 0.36 -45.63 23.07
N TYR A 5 -0.84 -45.51 23.65
CA TYR A 5 -1.83 -44.52 23.22
C TYR A 5 -1.50 -43.05 23.57
N SER A 6 -0.65 -42.79 24.57
CA SER A 6 -0.36 -41.42 25.01
C SER A 6 0.65 -40.70 24.11
N ILE A 7 1.70 -41.37 23.65
CA ILE A 7 2.76 -40.77 22.83
C ILE A 7 2.27 -40.54 21.39
N LEU A 8 1.55 -41.50 20.81
CA LEU A 8 0.94 -41.37 19.48
C LEU A 8 -0.11 -40.26 19.41
N SER A 9 -0.89 -40.07 20.49
CA SER A 9 -1.86 -38.97 20.60
C SER A 9 -1.17 -37.61 20.67
N ILE A 10 -0.09 -37.49 21.45
CA ILE A 10 0.69 -36.25 21.56
C ILE A 10 1.35 -35.91 20.22
N ILE A 11 1.93 -36.89 19.52
CA ILE A 11 2.52 -36.68 18.18
C ILE A 11 1.43 -36.26 17.18
N GLY A 12 0.25 -36.89 17.22
CA GLY A 12 -0.88 -36.50 16.37
C GLY A 12 -1.35 -35.07 16.62
N ILE A 13 -1.42 -34.64 17.88
CA ILE A 13 -1.75 -33.25 18.25
C ILE A 13 -0.64 -32.30 17.82
N LEU A 14 0.64 -32.68 17.94
CA LEU A 14 1.76 -31.84 17.54
C LEU A 14 1.81 -31.66 16.02
N VAL A 15 1.53 -32.71 15.24
CA VAL A 15 1.39 -32.64 13.78
C VAL A 15 0.17 -31.80 13.39
N ALA A 16 -0.96 -31.96 14.06
CA ALA A 16 -2.13 -31.11 13.82
C ALA A 16 -1.86 -29.65 14.19
N VAL A 17 -1.19 -29.36 15.31
CA VAL A 17 -0.78 -28.00 15.68
C VAL A 17 0.20 -27.46 14.66
N VAL A 18 1.19 -28.20 14.18
CA VAL A 18 2.12 -27.72 13.13
C VAL A 18 1.39 -27.47 11.79
N LEU A 19 0.44 -28.33 11.41
CA LEU A 19 -0.36 -28.16 10.18
C LEU A 19 -1.37 -27.01 10.29
N PHE A 20 -2.01 -26.80 11.44
CA PHE A 20 -2.98 -25.72 11.65
C PHE A 20 -2.33 -24.39 12.07
N SER A 21 -1.22 -24.39 12.81
CA SER A 21 -0.44 -23.18 13.12
C SER A 21 0.40 -22.71 11.92
N GLY A 22 0.73 -23.61 10.98
CA GLY A 22 1.32 -23.27 9.69
C GLY A 22 0.33 -22.70 8.67
N CYS A 23 -0.98 -22.80 8.91
CA CYS A 23 -2.03 -22.38 7.99
C CYS A 23 -2.48 -20.91 8.19
N GLY A 24 -1.80 -20.14 9.05
CA GLY A 24 -2.12 -18.73 9.31
C GLY A 24 -1.27 -17.71 8.55
N SER A 25 -0.22 -18.13 7.83
CA SER A 25 0.92 -17.22 7.59
C SER A 25 1.40 -17.06 6.14
N PHE A 26 0.94 -17.85 5.15
CA PHE A 26 1.62 -17.90 3.83
C PHE A 26 0.71 -17.97 2.59
N GLY A 27 -0.36 -17.15 2.49
CA GLY A 27 -0.88 -16.77 1.15
C GLY A 27 -2.38 -16.59 0.95
N PHE A 28 -3.24 -16.92 1.91
CA PHE A 28 -4.70 -16.94 1.69
C PHE A 28 -5.49 -15.81 2.35
N ILE A 29 -4.84 -14.83 3.00
CA ILE A 29 -5.56 -13.68 3.56
C ILE A 29 -5.85 -12.70 2.40
N PRO A 30 -7.12 -12.48 2.02
CA PRO A 30 -7.49 -11.50 1.01
C PRO A 30 -6.97 -10.11 1.40
N TYR A 31 -6.63 -9.29 0.40
CA TYR A 31 -5.95 -8.01 0.63
C TYR A 31 -6.76 -7.09 1.55
N GLU A 32 -8.08 -7.14 1.43
CA GLU A 32 -9.07 -6.36 2.18
C GLU A 32 -9.06 -6.67 3.68
N LEU A 33 -8.50 -7.80 4.11
CA LEU A 33 -8.37 -8.14 5.53
C LEU A 33 -7.03 -7.71 6.12
N GLN A 34 -6.13 -7.14 5.31
CA GLN A 34 -4.81 -6.71 5.77
C GLN A 34 -4.81 -5.21 6.09
N PRO A 35 -4.52 -4.80 7.34
CA PRO A 35 -4.56 -3.37 7.72
C PRO A 35 -3.54 -2.53 6.96
N SER A 36 -2.41 -3.12 6.54
CA SER A 36 -1.42 -2.45 5.69
C SER A 36 -1.97 -2.11 4.30
N TYR A 37 -2.89 -2.93 3.76
CA TYR A 37 -3.48 -2.69 2.44
C TYR A 37 -4.43 -1.50 2.47
N TRP A 38 -5.27 -1.38 3.50
CA TRP A 38 -6.14 -0.22 3.67
C TRP A 38 -5.36 1.08 3.81
N LYS A 39 -4.28 1.07 4.59
CA LYS A 39 -3.41 2.25 4.72
C LYS A 39 -2.76 2.64 3.40
N PHE A 40 -2.32 1.65 2.62
CA PHE A 40 -1.81 1.88 1.27
C PHE A 40 -2.87 2.46 0.33
N LYS A 41 -4.10 1.91 0.35
CA LYS A 41 -5.22 2.41 -0.42
C LYS A 41 -5.54 3.87 -0.09
N GLU A 42 -5.57 4.24 1.20
CA GLU A 42 -5.78 5.64 1.62
C GLU A 42 -4.70 6.58 1.09
N ILE A 43 -3.45 6.12 0.98
CA ILE A 43 -2.35 6.88 0.37
C ILE A 43 -2.60 7.05 -1.14
N CYS A 44 -3.01 6.00 -1.84
CA CYS A 44 -3.34 6.09 -3.27
C CYS A 44 -4.55 7.01 -3.55
N GLU A 45 -5.56 7.04 -2.69
CA GLU A 45 -6.69 7.98 -2.84
C GLU A 45 -6.26 9.45 -2.77
N LEU A 46 -5.10 9.75 -2.16
CA LEU A 46 -4.56 11.11 -2.16
C LEU A 46 -4.19 11.59 -3.54
N ASP A 47 -3.87 10.74 -4.52
CA ASP A 47 -3.47 11.21 -5.85
C ASP A 47 -4.68 11.64 -6.70
N ILE A 48 -5.82 10.94 -6.56
CA ILE A 48 -7.04 11.20 -7.34
C ILE A 48 -7.83 12.41 -6.82
N THR A 49 -7.75 12.67 -5.51
CA THR A 49 -8.57 13.71 -4.88
C THR A 49 -8.15 15.12 -5.30
N LEU A 50 -9.10 16.00 -5.60
CA LEU A 50 -8.79 17.39 -6.00
C LEU A 50 -8.02 18.13 -4.88
N HIS A 51 -7.04 18.97 -5.25
CA HIS A 51 -6.28 19.79 -4.32
C HIS A 51 -7.22 20.66 -3.46
N SER A 52 -7.20 20.43 -2.15
CA SER A 52 -7.99 21.18 -1.18
C SER A 52 -7.25 21.21 0.16
N LYS A 53 -7.53 22.20 1.00
CA LYS A 53 -6.97 22.29 2.36
C LYS A 53 -7.20 20.99 3.15
N LYS A 54 -8.39 20.39 3.02
CA LYS A 54 -8.76 19.12 3.64
C LYS A 54 -7.89 17.95 3.15
N ARG A 55 -7.57 17.91 1.85
CA ARG A 55 -6.63 16.91 1.28
C ARG A 55 -5.23 17.09 1.87
N THR A 56 -4.74 18.32 1.95
CA THR A 56 -3.42 18.61 2.53
C THR A 56 -3.32 18.15 3.98
N GLU A 57 -4.32 18.47 4.81
CA GLU A 57 -4.36 18.02 6.21
C GLU A 57 -4.43 16.48 6.31
N LYS A 58 -5.24 15.82 5.47
CA LYS A 58 -5.33 14.35 5.41
C LYS A 58 -3.97 13.74 5.04
N ALA A 59 -3.29 14.28 4.03
CA ALA A 59 -1.98 13.80 3.57
C ALA A 59 -0.90 13.95 4.65
N LEU A 60 -0.80 15.12 5.28
CA LEU A 60 0.16 15.35 6.37
C LEU A 60 -0.08 14.37 7.53
N ARG A 61 -1.34 14.13 7.89
CA ARG A 61 -1.71 13.18 8.95
C ARG A 61 -1.38 11.74 8.58
N LEU A 62 -1.66 11.31 7.35
CA LEU A 62 -1.37 9.95 6.87
C LEU A 62 0.12 9.62 6.92
N PHE A 63 0.96 10.58 6.55
CA PHE A 63 2.41 10.47 6.56
C PHE A 63 3.03 10.78 7.94
N GLY A 64 2.22 11.15 8.95
CA GLY A 64 2.69 11.45 10.31
C GLY A 64 3.61 12.66 10.38
N VAL A 65 3.42 13.63 9.48
CA VAL A 65 4.30 14.78 9.33
C VAL A 65 3.98 15.83 10.39
N ASN A 66 4.95 16.12 11.25
CA ASN A 66 4.88 17.28 12.12
C ASN A 66 5.44 18.53 11.43
N LEU A 67 4.98 19.71 11.85
CA LEU A 67 5.48 20.99 11.33
C LEU A 67 6.99 21.15 11.49
N ASN A 68 7.58 20.62 12.58
CA ASN A 68 9.03 20.65 12.79
C ASN A 68 9.78 19.76 11.81
N ASP A 69 9.28 18.54 11.56
CA ASP A 69 9.89 17.62 10.60
C ASP A 69 9.83 18.21 9.19
N LEU A 70 8.73 18.90 8.88
CA LEU A 70 8.56 19.61 7.62
C LEU A 70 9.62 20.70 7.45
N GLN A 71 9.81 21.56 8.46
CA GLN A 71 10.80 22.64 8.44
C GLN A 71 12.23 22.13 8.25
N ASN A 72 12.59 21.04 8.92
CA ASN A 72 13.92 20.45 8.83
C ASN A 72 14.22 19.82 7.45
N ASN A 73 13.19 19.47 6.68
CA ASN A 73 13.32 18.84 5.36
C ASN A 73 13.13 19.82 4.19
N LEU A 74 12.96 21.12 4.45
CA LEU A 74 12.81 22.12 3.40
C LEU A 74 14.15 22.35 2.67
N LYS A 75 14.10 22.26 1.34
CA LYS A 75 15.19 22.66 0.45
C LYS A 75 14.66 23.72 -0.51
N LEU A 76 15.41 24.81 -0.65
CA LEU A 76 15.07 25.85 -1.61
C LEU A 76 15.52 25.41 -3.00
N GLU A 77 14.57 25.21 -3.92
CA GLU A 77 14.79 24.79 -5.30
C GLU A 77 13.92 25.69 -6.20
N ASN A 78 14.51 26.40 -7.18
CA ASN A 78 13.80 27.22 -8.16
C ASN A 78 12.75 28.19 -7.55
N ASN A 79 13.15 28.99 -6.54
CA ASN A 79 12.29 29.93 -5.80
C ASN A 79 11.10 29.30 -5.04
N HIS A 80 11.14 27.98 -4.81
CA HIS A 80 10.14 27.28 -4.01
C HIS A 80 10.83 26.46 -2.92
N TYR A 81 10.19 26.33 -1.76
CA TYR A 81 10.66 25.34 -0.79
C TYR A 81 10.04 23.99 -1.12
N ILE A 82 10.88 22.96 -1.17
CA ILE A 82 10.47 21.59 -1.43
C ILE A 82 10.82 20.73 -0.21
N ALA A 83 9.83 20.02 0.31
CA ALA A 83 10.01 18.95 1.27
C ALA A 83 9.64 17.62 0.63
N ARG A 84 10.47 16.60 0.86
CA ARG A 84 10.23 15.23 0.41
C ARG A 84 10.26 14.32 1.63
N ILE A 85 9.12 13.72 1.95
CA ILE A 85 8.94 12.94 3.16
C ILE A 85 8.68 11.51 2.77
N ARG A 86 9.54 10.60 3.24
CA ARG A 86 9.42 9.18 2.99
C ARG A 86 8.58 8.51 4.06
N TYR A 87 7.70 7.63 3.62
CA TYR A 87 6.95 6.72 4.46
C TYR A 87 7.34 5.29 4.10
N ASP A 88 8.31 4.77 4.85
CA ASP A 88 8.88 3.45 4.65
C ASP A 88 8.50 2.53 5.80
N THR A 89 7.79 1.46 5.48
CA THR A 89 7.49 0.35 6.37
C THR A 89 7.90 -0.96 5.71
N LYS A 90 7.82 -2.08 6.45
CA LYS A 90 8.10 -3.40 5.87
C LYS A 90 7.24 -3.76 4.66
N ARG A 91 6.05 -3.15 4.53
CA ARG A 91 5.07 -3.48 3.50
C ARG A 91 4.70 -2.32 2.59
N ILE A 92 4.94 -1.08 2.99
CA ILE A 92 4.58 0.11 2.21
C ILE A 92 5.83 0.94 2.01
N LYS A 93 6.08 1.37 0.79
CA LYS A 93 7.03 2.43 0.47
C LYS A 93 6.28 3.52 -0.27
N ALA A 94 6.31 4.72 0.27
CA ALA A 94 5.59 5.87 -0.24
C ALA A 94 6.42 7.14 -0.05
N GLN A 95 6.20 8.15 -0.88
CA GLN A 95 6.86 9.44 -0.71
C GLN A 95 5.88 10.58 -0.96
N LEU A 96 5.82 11.51 0.00
CA LEU A 96 5.04 12.73 -0.09
C LEU A 96 5.97 13.88 -0.51
N ASN A 97 5.64 14.52 -1.62
CA ASN A 97 6.33 15.70 -2.11
C ASN A 97 5.46 16.93 -1.80
N ILE A 98 6.02 17.90 -1.11
CA ILE A 98 5.34 19.13 -0.70
C ILE A 98 6.13 20.30 -1.29
N LYS A 99 5.44 21.17 -2.01
CA LYS A 99 5.98 22.40 -2.57
C LYS A 99 5.33 23.59 -1.91
N MET A 100 6.15 24.56 -1.51
CA MET A 100 5.72 25.78 -0.86
C MET A 100 6.27 27.02 -1.56
N ASP A 101 5.57 28.14 -1.39
CA ASP A 101 6.06 29.46 -1.79
C ASP A 101 7.16 29.96 -0.82
N LEU A 102 7.70 31.14 -1.11
CA LEU A 102 8.71 31.80 -0.26
C LEU A 102 8.17 32.20 1.13
N GLU A 103 6.85 32.34 1.26
CA GLU A 103 6.14 32.62 2.51
C GLU A 103 5.82 31.34 3.32
N LYS A 104 6.24 30.16 2.82
CA LYS A 104 6.00 28.83 3.39
C LYS A 104 4.53 28.37 3.36
N ASN A 105 3.70 28.94 2.47
CA ASN A 105 2.38 28.39 2.18
C ASN A 105 2.50 27.19 1.24
N ILE A 106 1.76 26.12 1.52
CA ILE A 106 1.72 24.92 0.67
C ILE A 106 0.97 25.23 -0.63
N ILE A 107 1.68 25.17 -1.74
CA ILE A 107 1.12 25.36 -3.10
C ILE A 107 0.65 24.01 -3.64
N GLU A 108 1.46 22.97 -3.45
CA GLU A 108 1.26 21.68 -4.09
C GLU A 108 1.69 20.54 -3.16
N ILE A 109 0.93 19.45 -3.20
CA ILE A 109 1.20 18.25 -2.42
C ILE A 109 0.86 17.02 -3.26
N ASN A 110 1.88 16.25 -3.60
CA ASN A 110 1.75 15.09 -4.48
C ASN A 110 2.35 13.85 -3.81
N GLU A 111 1.71 12.72 -4.04
CA GLU A 111 2.26 11.41 -3.71
C GLU A 111 3.12 10.94 -4.89
N SER A 112 4.23 10.25 -4.62
CA SER A 112 5.15 9.77 -5.66
C SER A 112 5.23 8.25 -5.67
N GLY A 113 4.29 7.62 -6.37
CA GLY A 113 4.41 6.24 -6.82
C GLY A 113 4.51 5.24 -5.67
N SER A 114 3.52 5.23 -4.79
CA SER A 114 3.47 4.30 -3.67
C SER A 114 3.42 2.83 -4.09
N ILE A 115 4.08 1.99 -3.30
CA ILE A 115 4.21 0.55 -3.49
C ILE A 115 3.78 -0.18 -2.20
N TRP A 116 2.97 -1.22 -2.35
CA TRP A 116 2.63 -2.17 -1.29
C TRP A 116 3.11 -3.58 -1.61
N TYR A 117 3.95 -4.15 -0.76
CA TYR A 117 4.44 -5.52 -0.88
C TYR A 117 3.41 -6.48 -0.29
N ASP A 118 2.92 -7.39 -1.13
CA ASP A 118 1.92 -8.38 -0.72
C ASP A 118 2.56 -9.68 -0.19
N TRP A 119 3.87 -9.86 -0.44
CA TRP A 119 4.69 -11.00 -0.03
C TRP A 119 4.10 -12.35 -0.46
N ARG A 120 3.26 -12.36 -1.51
CA ARG A 120 2.67 -13.60 -2.03
C ARG A 120 3.67 -14.27 -2.97
N PRO A 121 3.93 -15.57 -2.84
CA PRO A 121 4.77 -16.27 -3.79
C PRO A 121 4.07 -16.35 -5.15
N ILE A 122 4.74 -15.94 -6.21
CA ILE A 122 4.32 -16.23 -7.58
C ILE A 122 5.27 -17.28 -8.15
N MET A 123 4.66 -18.32 -8.73
CA MET A 123 5.36 -19.32 -9.53
C MET A 123 5.52 -18.77 -10.94
N LEU A 124 6.75 -18.57 -11.37
CA LEU A 124 7.10 -18.31 -12.76
C LEU A 124 7.75 -19.56 -13.33
N GLY A 125 7.41 -19.91 -14.55
CA GLY A 125 8.04 -21.06 -15.18
C GLY A 125 7.65 -21.27 -16.62
N ASN A 126 8.45 -22.07 -17.30
CA ASN A 126 8.14 -22.57 -18.63
C ASN A 126 8.08 -24.09 -18.56
N GLU A 127 6.88 -24.63 -18.72
CA GLU A 127 6.63 -26.08 -18.68
C GLU A 127 7.49 -26.83 -19.71
N ALA A 128 7.80 -26.22 -20.86
CA ALA A 128 8.59 -26.85 -21.92
C ALA A 128 10.07 -27.09 -21.55
N ASN A 129 10.62 -26.36 -20.58
CA ASN A 129 11.99 -26.53 -20.10
C ASN A 129 12.07 -26.97 -18.62
N MET A 130 10.91 -27.24 -17.99
CA MET A 130 10.81 -27.54 -16.54
C MET A 130 11.55 -26.53 -15.64
N ASP A 131 11.61 -25.25 -16.04
CA ASP A 131 12.13 -24.18 -15.19
C ASP A 131 10.99 -23.64 -14.33
N PHE A 132 11.14 -23.75 -13.01
CA PHE A 132 10.20 -23.21 -12.03
C PHE A 132 10.96 -22.31 -11.05
N ARG A 133 10.51 -21.07 -10.93
CA ARG A 133 11.08 -20.03 -10.06
C ARG A 133 10.00 -19.50 -9.14
N VAL A 134 10.33 -19.41 -7.85
CA VAL A 134 9.45 -18.79 -6.84
C VAL A 134 9.94 -17.39 -6.55
N MET A 135 9.11 -16.38 -6.84
CA MET A 135 9.38 -14.99 -6.50
C MET A 135 8.54 -14.55 -5.32
N TRP A 136 9.17 -13.90 -4.34
CA TRP A 136 8.54 -13.44 -3.09
C TRP A 136 8.34 -11.92 -3.04
N ASP A 137 8.87 -11.19 -4.02
CA ASP A 137 9.00 -9.74 -4.00
C ASP A 137 7.84 -9.04 -4.73
N ASN A 138 6.65 -9.62 -4.63
CA ASN A 138 5.48 -9.10 -5.33
C ASN A 138 4.93 -7.86 -4.66
N TYR A 139 4.53 -6.91 -5.50
CA TYR A 139 4.06 -5.61 -5.06
C TYR A 139 2.94 -5.06 -5.95
N ILE A 140 2.10 -4.24 -5.34
CA ILE A 140 1.01 -3.50 -5.96
C ILE A 140 1.38 -2.03 -5.92
N THR A 141 1.16 -1.32 -7.03
CA THR A 141 1.33 0.12 -7.12
C THR A 141 -0.03 0.82 -7.11
N CYS A 142 -0.08 2.12 -6.83
CA CYS A 142 -1.36 2.85 -6.88
C CYS A 142 -2.06 2.75 -8.23
N GLY A 143 -1.30 2.69 -9.34
CA GLY A 143 -1.84 2.40 -10.68
C GLY A 143 -2.68 1.12 -10.75
N ASN A 144 -2.26 0.07 -10.05
CA ASN A 144 -2.99 -1.20 -10.00
C ASN A 144 -4.27 -1.12 -9.15
N VAL A 145 -4.29 -0.25 -8.13
CA VAL A 145 -5.48 -0.01 -7.28
C VAL A 145 -6.55 0.73 -8.06
N TYR A 146 -6.16 1.75 -8.81
CA TYR A 146 -7.09 2.55 -9.61
C TYR A 146 -7.85 1.71 -10.64
N ILE A 147 -7.23 0.66 -11.19
CA ILE A 147 -7.87 -0.24 -12.16
C ILE A 147 -8.93 -1.15 -11.50
N ARG A 148 -8.82 -1.45 -10.19
CA ARG A 148 -9.74 -2.37 -9.49
C ARG A 148 -10.95 -1.70 -8.84
N GLU A 149 -10.90 -0.38 -8.61
CA GLU A 149 -11.94 0.35 -7.88
C GLU A 149 -12.54 1.52 -8.66
N MET A 150 -12.24 1.65 -9.95
CA MET A 150 -12.84 2.70 -10.78
C MET A 150 -14.37 2.50 -10.88
N PRO A 151 -15.19 3.49 -10.46
CA PRO A 151 -16.59 3.52 -10.86
C PRO A 151 -16.68 3.51 -12.40
N GLU A 152 -17.73 2.93 -12.97
CA GLU A 152 -17.95 2.75 -14.43
C GLU A 152 -17.79 4.02 -15.29
N CYS A 153 -17.62 5.19 -14.66
CA CYS A 153 -17.54 6.50 -15.28
C CYS A 153 -16.13 6.98 -15.69
N PHE A 154 -15.08 6.16 -15.50
CA PHE A 154 -13.73 6.46 -16.01
C PHE A 154 -13.37 5.52 -17.16
N LYS A 155 -13.35 6.06 -18.39
CA LYS A 155 -13.02 5.32 -19.61
C LYS A 155 -12.03 6.14 -20.44
N ASP A 156 -11.06 5.47 -21.05
CA ASP A 156 -10.05 6.08 -21.95
C ASP A 156 -9.30 7.29 -21.36
N ASN A 157 -8.82 7.17 -20.12
CA ASN A 157 -8.11 8.22 -19.39
C ASN A 157 -8.88 9.55 -19.25
N LYS A 158 -10.22 9.51 -19.31
CA LYS A 158 -11.09 10.68 -19.15
C LYS A 158 -12.22 10.37 -18.16
N PHE A 159 -12.56 11.36 -17.33
CA PHE A 159 -13.78 11.36 -16.52
C PHE A 159 -14.97 11.69 -17.43
N ILE A 160 -15.95 10.77 -17.53
CA ILE A 160 -17.12 10.92 -18.43
C ILE A 160 -18.43 11.09 -17.63
N CYS A 161 -18.36 11.55 -16.38
CA CYS A 161 -19.58 11.83 -15.60
C CYS A 161 -20.34 13.03 -16.18
N ASN A 162 -21.46 12.78 -16.86
CA ASN A 162 -22.50 13.78 -17.03
C ASN A 162 -23.15 14.04 -15.66
N PHE A 163 -22.78 15.14 -15.01
CA PHE A 163 -23.52 15.65 -13.87
C PHE A 163 -24.89 16.13 -14.36
N LYS A 164 -25.90 15.24 -14.36
CA LYS A 164 -27.28 15.72 -14.34
C LYS A 164 -27.54 16.28 -12.95
N GLU A 165 -27.62 17.59 -12.89
CA GLU A 165 -28.04 18.40 -11.75
C GLU A 165 -29.25 17.75 -11.07
N ALA A 166 -29.08 17.34 -9.81
CA ALA A 166 -30.20 16.97 -8.96
C ALA A 166 -30.84 18.27 -8.47
N LYS A 167 -32.05 18.51 -8.98
CA LYS A 167 -32.98 19.57 -8.56
C LYS A 167 -33.71 19.16 -7.28
#